data_AF-A0A0C3Q9F5-F1
#
_entry.id   AF-A0A0C3Q9F5-F1
#
_cell.length_a   1.000
_cell.length_b   1.000
_cell.length_c   1.000
_cell.angle_alpha   90.00
_cell.angle_beta   90.00
_cell.angle_gamma   90.00
#
_symmetry.space_group_name_H-M   'P 1'
#
loop_
_entity.id
_entity.type
_entity.pdbx_description
1 polymer ?
#
loop_
_entity_poly.entity_id
_entity_poly.type
_entity_poly.pdbx_seq_one_letter_code
_entity_poly.pdbx_strand_id
1 'polypeptide(L)'
;MSPALLSTFVSVLLTNFVDAQRFGLEIPEVHPALSWQKCTSSGGCTPQTGKVVLDANWRWYHVNNAATPCLEGIWPDELRLNQGCGLEGIPSYSDLGVTTSGNALRLQFFTSPGSGSPNVGSRVYLLANDNTYAVFKPLAQEIAFDVDVSTLECGIAVDIHFAEMAADGGIVESGGWNTAGAKYGTGYCAAQCET
;
A
#
# COMPACT_ATOMS: atom_id res chain seq x y z
N MET A 1 36.28 -47.75 -2.23
CA MET A 1 35.60 -46.82 -3.14
C MET A 1 34.19 -46.62 -2.58
N SER A 2 33.97 -45.56 -1.80
CA SER A 2 32.65 -45.25 -1.22
C SER A 2 31.82 -44.46 -2.22
N PRO A 3 30.52 -44.76 -2.38
CA PRO A 3 29.65 -43.94 -3.22
C PRO A 3 29.30 -42.66 -2.45
N ALA A 4 29.59 -41.50 -3.04
CA ALA A 4 29.11 -40.22 -2.53
C ALA A 4 27.60 -40.12 -2.78
N LEU A 5 26.80 -40.00 -1.72
CA LEU A 5 25.40 -39.61 -1.83
C LEU A 5 25.36 -38.13 -2.26
N LEU A 6 24.94 -37.89 -3.50
CA LEU A 6 24.65 -36.56 -4.00
C LEU A 6 23.28 -36.15 -3.46
N SER A 7 23.26 -35.32 -2.41
CA SER A 7 22.02 -34.79 -1.83
C SER A 7 21.48 -33.67 -2.72
N THR A 8 20.51 -33.98 -3.56
CA THR A 8 19.78 -33.02 -4.38
C THR A 8 18.88 -32.17 -3.47
N PHE A 9 19.28 -30.92 -3.22
CA PHE A 9 18.37 -29.93 -2.63
C PHE A 9 17.28 -29.59 -3.66
N VAL A 10 16.08 -30.14 -3.47
CA VAL A 10 14.89 -29.66 -4.17
C VAL A 10 14.46 -28.37 -3.50
N SER A 11 14.90 -27.24 -4.06
CA SER A 11 14.36 -25.93 -3.69
C SER A 11 12.94 -25.85 -4.23
N VAL A 12 11.96 -26.04 -3.36
CA VAL A 12 10.56 -25.73 -3.68
C VAL A 12 10.48 -24.22 -3.82
N LEU A 13 10.51 -23.74 -5.07
CA LEU A 13 10.07 -22.39 -5.40
C LEU A 13 8.58 -22.33 -5.08
N LEU A 14 8.24 -21.77 -3.91
CA LEU A 14 6.92 -21.22 -3.69
C LEU A 14 6.78 -20.10 -4.72
N THR A 15 6.13 -20.41 -5.86
CA THR A 15 5.67 -19.37 -6.76
C THR A 15 4.68 -18.54 -5.96
N ASN A 16 5.06 -17.32 -5.60
CA ASN A 16 4.09 -16.34 -5.12
C ASN A 16 3.01 -16.26 -6.21
N PHE A 17 1.82 -16.73 -5.90
CA PHE A 17 0.68 -16.51 -6.76
C PHE A 17 0.48 -15.00 -6.81
N VAL A 18 0.74 -14.43 -7.98
CA VAL A 18 0.58 -12.99 -8.19
C VAL A 18 -0.91 -12.74 -8.24
N ASP A 19 -1.45 -12.18 -7.17
CA ASP A 19 -2.78 -11.59 -7.19
C ASP A 19 -2.79 -10.53 -8.30
N ALA A 20 -3.54 -10.81 -9.36
CA ALA A 20 -3.69 -9.90 -10.50
C ALA A 20 -4.62 -8.75 -10.11
N GLN A 21 -4.10 -7.84 -9.31
CA GLN A 21 -4.77 -6.64 -8.82
C GLN A 21 -4.93 -5.64 -9.96
N ARG A 22 -6.16 -5.35 -10.36
CA ARG A 22 -6.47 -4.36 -11.40
C ARG A 22 -7.06 -3.11 -10.78
N PHE A 23 -6.99 -1.99 -11.49
CA PHE A 23 -7.71 -0.79 -11.06
C PHE A 23 -9.20 -0.92 -11.38
N GLY A 24 -10.03 -0.33 -10.51
CA GLY A 24 -11.45 -0.14 -10.68
C GLY A 24 -11.76 0.99 -11.66
N LEU A 25 -13.00 1.03 -12.16
CA LEU A 25 -13.42 1.96 -13.20
C LEU A 25 -14.47 2.97 -12.72
N GLU A 26 -15.04 2.77 -11.54
CA GLU A 26 -16.21 3.52 -11.07
C GLU A 26 -15.83 4.78 -10.29
N ILE A 27 -14.80 4.70 -9.46
CA ILE A 27 -14.39 5.75 -8.53
C ILE A 27 -12.98 6.23 -8.92
N PRO A 28 -12.82 7.50 -9.30
CA PRO A 28 -11.50 8.05 -9.58
C PRO A 28 -10.68 8.15 -8.29
N GLU A 29 -9.42 7.73 -8.35
CA GLU A 29 -8.47 7.91 -7.26
C GLU A 29 -7.89 9.34 -7.26
N VAL A 30 -8.04 10.03 -6.13
CA VAL A 30 -7.47 11.37 -5.90
C VAL A 30 -6.71 11.38 -4.58
N HIS A 31 -5.38 11.40 -4.67
CA HIS A 31 -4.49 11.34 -3.51
C HIS A 31 -4.45 12.66 -2.72
N PRO A 32 -4.57 12.63 -1.37
CA PRO A 32 -4.28 13.78 -0.52
C PRO A 32 -2.84 14.26 -0.70
N ALA A 33 -2.64 15.56 -0.87
CA ALA A 33 -1.31 16.15 -0.98
C ALA A 33 -0.58 16.12 0.38
N LEU A 34 0.72 15.82 0.37
CA LEU A 34 1.56 15.88 1.56
C LEU A 34 2.95 16.37 1.17
N SER A 35 3.28 17.58 1.63
CA SER A 35 4.61 18.13 1.43
C SER A 35 5.62 17.54 2.43
N TRP A 36 6.86 17.38 1.98
CA TRP A 36 7.98 16.97 2.82
C TRP A 36 9.24 17.71 2.38
N GLN A 37 10.37 17.49 3.05
CA GLN A 37 11.61 18.21 2.74
C GLN A 37 12.76 17.26 2.45
N LYS A 38 13.52 17.59 1.40
CA LYS A 38 14.79 16.94 1.10
C LYS A 38 15.93 17.91 1.41
N CYS A 39 16.76 17.52 2.38
CA CYS A 39 17.86 18.34 2.87
C CYS A 39 19.21 17.86 2.30
N THR A 40 20.16 18.78 2.20
CA THR A 40 21.55 18.50 1.85
C THR A 40 22.48 19.13 2.88
N SER A 41 23.65 18.53 3.11
CA SER A 41 24.60 19.01 4.13
C SER A 41 25.10 20.44 3.90
N SER A 42 25.08 20.92 2.66
CA SER A 42 25.58 22.25 2.28
C SER A 42 24.52 23.23 1.79
N GLY A 43 23.30 22.77 1.50
CA GLY A 43 22.30 23.53 0.74
C GLY A 43 20.94 23.71 1.44
N GLY A 44 20.83 23.34 2.72
CA GLY A 44 19.56 23.40 3.45
C GLY A 44 18.52 22.43 2.89
N CYS A 45 17.25 22.72 3.16
CA CYS A 45 16.11 21.85 2.84
C CYS A 45 15.25 22.43 1.72
N THR A 46 14.90 21.58 0.75
CA THR A 46 14.02 21.94 -0.37
C THR A 46 12.67 21.23 -0.24
N PRO A 47 11.55 21.94 -0.43
CA PRO A 47 10.24 21.33 -0.36
C PRO A 47 10.04 20.33 -1.50
N GLN A 48 9.37 19.23 -1.20
CA GLN A 48 9.00 18.17 -2.12
C GLN A 48 7.47 18.07 -2.11
N THR A 49 6.89 17.93 -3.30
CA THR A 49 5.44 17.79 -3.47
C THR A 49 5.09 16.31 -3.52
N GLY A 50 4.88 15.71 -2.34
CA GLY A 50 4.41 14.33 -2.22
C GLY A 50 2.89 14.23 -2.18
N LYS A 51 2.41 12.99 -2.18
CA LYS A 51 1.01 12.64 -1.93
C LYS A 51 0.91 11.41 -1.04
N VAL A 52 -0.27 11.13 -0.53
CA VAL A 52 -0.53 9.94 0.29
C VAL A 52 -1.47 9.01 -0.47
N VAL A 53 -1.21 7.72 -0.41
CA VAL A 53 -2.10 6.68 -0.95
C VAL A 53 -2.42 5.66 0.12
N LEU A 54 -3.69 5.26 0.22
CA LEU A 54 -4.12 4.18 1.10
C LEU A 54 -3.75 2.82 0.50
N ASP A 55 -3.36 1.90 1.37
CA ASP A 55 -3.12 0.50 1.06
C ASP A 55 -4.32 -0.17 0.38
N ALA A 56 -4.02 -1.09 -0.53
CA ALA A 56 -5.02 -1.81 -1.31
C ALA A 56 -6.05 -2.58 -0.45
N ASN A 57 -5.68 -3.07 0.73
CA ASN A 57 -6.58 -3.87 1.59
C ASN A 57 -7.76 -3.06 2.16
N TRP A 58 -7.66 -1.73 2.19
CA TRP A 58 -8.75 -0.86 2.63
C TRP A 58 -9.68 -0.44 1.49
N ARG A 59 -9.36 -0.80 0.24
CA ARG A 59 -10.12 -0.37 -0.93
C ARG A 59 -11.31 -1.28 -1.16
N TRP A 60 -12.36 -0.71 -1.75
CA TRP A 60 -13.44 -1.50 -2.28
C TRP A 60 -12.93 -2.31 -3.47
N TYR A 61 -12.99 -3.64 -3.35
CA TYR A 61 -12.57 -4.57 -4.37
C TYR A 61 -13.77 -5.35 -4.90
N HIS A 62 -14.16 -5.06 -6.14
CA HIS A 62 -15.39 -5.59 -6.73
C HIS A 62 -15.26 -5.81 -8.24
N VAL A 63 -16.23 -6.50 -8.81
CA VAL A 63 -16.30 -6.74 -10.25
C VAL A 63 -16.52 -5.41 -10.97
N ASN A 64 -15.63 -5.01 -11.88
CA ASN A 64 -15.79 -3.82 -12.70
C ASN A 64 -17.15 -3.81 -13.41
N ASN A 65 -17.86 -2.69 -13.35
CA ASN A 65 -19.21 -2.49 -13.87
C ASN A 65 -20.30 -3.27 -13.11
N ALA A 66 -20.04 -3.73 -11.89
CA ALA A 66 -21.01 -4.36 -11.01
C ALA A 66 -20.66 -4.15 -9.53
N ALA A 67 -21.63 -3.86 -8.68
CA ALA A 67 -21.38 -3.69 -7.25
C ALA A 67 -21.11 -5.00 -6.47
N THR A 68 -20.76 -6.10 -7.17
CA THR A 68 -20.54 -7.42 -6.55
C THR A 68 -19.14 -7.50 -5.95
N PRO A 69 -18.99 -7.62 -4.62
CA PRO A 69 -17.68 -7.73 -3.99
C PRO A 69 -16.93 -8.98 -4.48
N CYS A 70 -15.62 -8.86 -4.68
CA CYS A 70 -14.81 -10.00 -5.14
C CYS A 70 -14.35 -10.92 -3.99
N LEU A 71 -14.46 -10.48 -2.74
CA LEU A 71 -13.98 -11.21 -1.56
C LEU A 71 -15.10 -11.85 -0.71
N GLU A 72 -16.37 -11.78 -1.12
CA GLU A 72 -17.45 -12.48 -0.42
C GLU A 72 -17.61 -13.93 -0.89
N GLY A 73 -16.76 -14.83 -0.37
CA GLY A 73 -17.05 -16.26 -0.28
C GLY A 73 -16.67 -17.17 -1.47
N ILE A 74 -15.55 -17.89 -1.30
CA ILE A 74 -15.15 -19.18 -1.92
C ILE A 74 -15.20 -19.24 -3.45
N TRP A 75 -14.04 -19.07 -4.10
CA TRP A 75 -13.77 -19.61 -5.43
C TRP A 75 -12.52 -20.51 -5.37
N PRO A 76 -12.61 -21.78 -5.81
CA PRO A 76 -11.53 -22.76 -5.64
C PRO A 76 -10.33 -22.60 -6.60
N ASP A 77 -10.34 -21.58 -7.47
CA ASP A 77 -9.24 -21.28 -8.40
C ASP A 77 -8.95 -19.77 -8.43
N GLU A 78 -7.82 -19.36 -7.84
CA GLU A 78 -7.27 -17.99 -7.86
C GLU A 78 -7.12 -17.44 -9.29
N LEU A 79 -6.95 -18.32 -10.29
CA LEU A 79 -6.81 -17.97 -11.71
C LEU A 79 -8.07 -17.35 -12.34
N ARG A 80 -9.27 -17.61 -11.78
CA ARG A 80 -10.52 -16.96 -12.25
C ARG A 80 -10.85 -15.67 -11.49
N LEU A 81 -10.13 -15.38 -10.40
CA LEU A 81 -10.44 -14.29 -9.47
C LEU A 81 -10.27 -12.88 -10.08
N ASN A 82 -9.56 -12.73 -11.20
CA ASN A 82 -9.01 -11.44 -11.60
C ASN A 82 -9.36 -10.93 -13.00
N GLN A 83 -10.21 -11.62 -13.78
CA GLN A 83 -10.54 -11.10 -15.12
C GLN A 83 -11.52 -9.93 -15.08
N GLY A 84 -12.30 -9.78 -14.00
CA GLY A 84 -13.31 -8.74 -13.87
C GLY A 84 -13.15 -7.81 -12.68
N CYS A 85 -12.37 -8.15 -11.66
CA CYS A 85 -12.29 -7.38 -10.43
C CYS A 85 -11.33 -6.18 -10.53
N GLY A 86 -11.62 -5.11 -9.78
CA GLY A 86 -10.80 -3.90 -9.71
C GLY A 86 -10.82 -3.26 -8.33
N LEU A 87 -9.68 -2.68 -7.94
CA LEU A 87 -9.49 -1.86 -6.75
C LEU A 87 -9.96 -0.44 -7.06
N GLU A 88 -11.02 0.00 -6.40
CA GLU A 88 -11.55 1.34 -6.64
C GLU A 88 -10.74 2.46 -6.01
N GLY A 89 -10.97 3.67 -6.53
CA GLY A 89 -10.52 4.89 -5.88
C GLY A 89 -11.24 5.13 -4.55
N ILE A 90 -10.75 6.12 -3.79
CA ILE A 90 -11.32 6.49 -2.49
C ILE A 90 -12.12 7.79 -2.65
N PRO A 91 -13.46 7.77 -2.47
CA PRO A 91 -14.28 8.97 -2.60
C PRO A 91 -13.93 10.06 -1.58
N SER A 92 -13.57 9.64 -0.37
CA SER A 92 -13.26 10.50 0.76
C SER A 92 -12.23 9.82 1.65
N TYR A 93 -10.97 10.26 1.59
CA TYR A 93 -9.92 9.79 2.49
C TYR A 93 -10.25 10.11 3.97
N SER A 94 -10.95 11.23 4.22
CA SER A 94 -11.38 11.59 5.58
C SER A 94 -12.40 10.62 6.16
N ASP A 95 -13.24 10.00 5.33
CA ASP A 95 -14.20 8.98 5.79
C ASP A 95 -13.48 7.71 6.27
N LEU A 96 -12.25 7.48 5.77
CA LEU A 96 -11.34 6.42 6.19
C LEU A 96 -10.29 6.91 7.22
N GLY A 97 -10.49 8.10 7.79
CA GLY A 97 -9.65 8.62 8.86
C GLY A 97 -8.31 9.18 8.41
N VAL A 98 -8.09 9.38 7.10
CA VAL A 98 -6.84 9.92 6.55
C VAL A 98 -7.06 11.36 6.11
N THR A 99 -6.30 12.29 6.70
CA THR A 99 -6.35 13.71 6.35
C THR A 99 -4.96 14.31 6.29
N THR A 100 -4.76 15.30 5.41
CA THR A 100 -3.49 16.01 5.28
C THR A 100 -3.70 17.52 5.34
N SER A 101 -2.69 18.23 5.84
CA SER A 101 -2.61 19.69 5.81
C SER A 101 -1.16 20.13 5.72
N GLY A 102 -0.74 20.65 4.56
CA GLY A 102 0.65 21.03 4.33
C GLY A 102 1.61 19.83 4.42
N ASN A 103 2.39 19.76 5.49
CA ASN A 103 3.33 18.68 5.79
C ASN A 103 2.84 17.71 6.89
N ALA A 104 1.61 17.91 7.38
CA ALA A 104 1.02 17.08 8.42
C ALA A 104 0.09 16.01 7.81
N LEU A 105 0.24 14.78 8.29
CA LEU A 105 -0.65 13.65 8.05
C LEU A 105 -1.30 13.27 9.38
N ARG A 106 -2.62 13.15 9.41
CA ARG A 106 -3.38 12.64 10.56
C ARG A 106 -4.10 11.36 10.18
N LEU A 107 -3.87 10.32 10.97
CA LEU A 107 -4.54 9.02 10.88
C LEU A 107 -5.45 8.84 12.09
N GLN A 108 -6.75 8.76 11.86
CA GLN A 108 -7.75 8.48 12.89
C GLN A 108 -8.02 6.98 12.95
N PHE A 109 -7.87 6.40 14.14
CA PHE A 109 -8.00 4.94 14.32
C PHE A 109 -9.41 4.40 14.05
N PHE A 110 -10.45 5.12 14.45
CA PHE A 110 -11.84 4.70 14.21
C PHE A 110 -12.61 5.81 13.50
N THR A 111 -13.25 5.47 12.39
CA THR A 111 -14.21 6.33 11.71
C THR A 111 -15.52 5.58 11.45
N SER A 112 -16.63 6.30 11.50
CA SER A 112 -17.96 5.76 11.21
C SER A 112 -18.68 6.72 10.28
N PRO A 113 -18.39 6.67 8.96
CA PRO A 113 -19.09 7.50 7.99
C PRO A 113 -20.59 7.16 8.03
N GLY A 114 -21.45 8.18 8.04
CA GLY A 114 -22.86 8.01 8.42
C GLY A 114 -23.66 6.98 7.60
N SER A 115 -23.26 6.73 6.34
CA SER A 115 -23.90 5.75 5.45
C SER A 115 -23.02 4.53 5.13
N GLY A 116 -21.83 4.42 5.74
CA GLY A 116 -20.85 3.38 5.46
C GLY A 116 -20.57 2.48 6.66
N SER A 117 -19.83 1.40 6.42
CA SER A 117 -19.30 0.56 7.48
C SER A 117 -18.24 1.32 8.28
N PRO A 118 -18.13 1.08 9.60
CA PRO A 118 -17.04 1.66 10.37
C PRO A 118 -15.70 1.18 9.82
N ASN A 119 -14.71 2.08 9.78
CA ASN A 119 -13.34 1.79 9.42
C ASN A 119 -12.46 1.76 10.68
N VAL A 120 -11.56 0.78 10.74
CA VAL A 120 -10.61 0.61 11.84
C VAL A 120 -9.19 0.59 11.27
N GLY A 121 -8.38 1.54 11.73
CA GLY A 121 -7.01 1.73 11.29
C GLY A 121 -6.89 2.19 9.84
N SER A 122 -5.64 2.37 9.42
CA SER A 122 -5.25 2.61 8.03
C SER A 122 -3.76 2.32 7.88
N ARG A 123 -3.35 1.93 6.67
CA ARG A 123 -1.95 1.91 6.24
C ARG A 123 -1.84 2.78 5.01
N VAL A 124 -0.88 3.70 5.01
CA VAL A 124 -0.69 4.64 3.90
C VAL A 124 0.78 4.68 3.47
N TYR A 125 0.99 5.03 2.21
CA TYR A 125 2.31 5.19 1.62
C TYR A 125 2.51 6.61 1.11
N LEU A 126 3.76 7.08 1.16
CA LEU A 126 4.16 8.32 0.53
C LEU A 126 4.41 8.09 -0.96
N LEU A 127 3.76 8.89 -1.80
CA LEU A 127 3.93 8.92 -3.24
C LEU A 127 4.84 10.07 -3.68
N ALA A 128 5.72 9.79 -4.65
CA ALA A 128 6.49 10.81 -5.36
C ALA A 128 5.68 11.47 -6.49
N ASN A 129 4.75 10.72 -7.09
CA ASN A 129 3.77 11.17 -8.06
C ASN A 129 2.58 10.20 -8.05
N ASP A 130 1.57 10.41 -8.89
CA ASP A 130 0.35 9.60 -8.88
C ASP A 130 0.53 8.10 -9.17
N ASN A 131 1.69 7.66 -9.66
CA ASN A 131 1.92 6.27 -10.06
C ASN A 131 3.15 5.62 -9.41
N THR A 132 3.91 6.33 -8.56
CA THR A 132 5.10 5.76 -7.93
C THR A 132 5.29 6.21 -6.49
N TYR A 133 5.66 5.26 -5.63
CA TYR A 133 6.08 5.54 -4.26
C TYR A 133 7.31 6.43 -4.20
N ALA A 134 7.41 7.21 -3.12
CA ALA A 134 8.63 7.92 -2.76
C ALA A 134 9.63 6.90 -2.19
N VAL A 135 10.65 6.59 -2.98
CA VAL A 135 11.70 5.65 -2.57
C VAL A 135 12.84 6.37 -1.87
N PHE A 136 13.15 5.93 -0.66
CA PHE A 136 14.25 6.44 0.15
C PHE A 136 15.44 5.48 0.13
N LYS A 137 16.66 6.02 0.20
CA LYS A 137 17.91 5.25 0.32
C LYS A 137 18.59 5.65 1.62
N PRO A 138 18.16 5.11 2.76
CA PRO A 138 18.47 5.67 4.08
C PRO A 138 19.93 5.47 4.51
N LEU A 139 20.70 4.61 3.84
CA LEU A 139 22.11 4.37 4.17
C LEU A 139 22.89 5.69 4.11
N ALA A 140 23.51 6.05 5.25
CA ALA A 140 24.23 7.31 5.45
C ALA A 140 23.38 8.58 5.24
N GLN A 141 22.06 8.49 5.46
CA GLN A 141 21.13 9.62 5.48
C GLN A 141 20.44 9.72 6.85
N GLU A 142 19.85 10.88 7.12
CA GLU A 142 19.01 11.12 8.30
C GLU A 142 17.55 11.24 7.86
N ILE A 143 16.65 10.71 8.67
CA ILE A 143 15.21 10.86 8.51
C ILE A 143 14.67 11.45 9.80
N ALA A 144 13.98 12.58 9.68
CA ALA A 144 13.42 13.32 10.80
C ALA A 144 11.93 13.59 10.54
N PHE A 145 11.12 13.47 11.58
CA PHE A 145 9.70 13.78 11.56
C PHE A 145 9.24 14.16 12.97
N ASP A 146 8.20 15.00 13.03
CA ASP A 146 7.47 15.27 14.26
C ASP A 146 6.28 14.32 14.36
N VAL A 147 5.99 13.84 15.57
CA VAL A 147 4.85 12.95 15.82
C VAL A 147 4.11 13.38 17.09
N ASP A 148 2.78 13.49 16.98
CA ASP A 148 1.90 13.69 18.12
C ASP A 148 1.17 12.39 18.44
N VAL A 149 1.52 11.80 19.58
CA VAL A 149 0.93 10.56 20.11
C VAL A 149 0.06 10.81 21.35
N SER A 150 -0.26 12.07 21.65
CA SER A 150 -0.94 12.47 22.89
C SER A 150 -2.34 11.88 23.06
N THR A 151 -2.99 11.50 21.96
CA THR A 151 -4.33 10.88 21.95
C THR A 151 -4.31 9.37 21.71
N LEU A 152 -3.13 8.74 21.70
CA LEU A 152 -3.02 7.28 21.52
C LEU A 152 -3.20 6.57 22.86
N GLU A 153 -4.21 5.71 22.93
CA GLU A 153 -4.47 4.88 24.09
C GLU A 153 -3.63 3.59 24.08
N CYS A 154 -3.52 2.93 25.23
CA CYS A 154 -2.85 1.65 25.35
C CYS A 154 -3.52 0.59 24.45
N GLY A 155 -2.70 -0.23 23.77
CA GLY A 155 -3.18 -1.29 22.88
C GLY A 155 -3.28 -0.89 21.40
N ILE A 156 -3.06 0.39 21.08
CA ILE A 156 -2.95 0.86 19.70
C ILE A 156 -1.48 0.83 19.29
N ALA A 157 -1.17 0.14 18.19
CA ALA A 157 0.13 0.20 17.55
C ALA A 157 0.10 1.30 16.48
N VAL A 158 1.02 2.26 16.58
CA VAL A 158 1.31 3.22 15.51
C VAL A 158 2.76 3.02 15.11
N ASP A 159 2.98 2.90 13.81
CA ASP A 159 4.29 2.61 13.26
C ASP A 159 4.57 3.48 12.03
N ILE A 160 5.84 3.85 11.89
CA ILE A 160 6.40 4.52 10.73
C ILE A 160 7.66 3.72 10.38
N HIS A 161 7.60 2.96 9.30
CA HIS A 161 8.68 2.10 8.84
C HIS A 161 8.96 2.28 7.35
N PHE A 162 10.08 1.69 6.92
CA PHE A 162 10.41 1.50 5.51
C PHE A 162 10.25 0.03 5.16
N ALA A 163 9.67 -0.23 4.00
CA ALA A 163 9.57 -1.55 3.39
C ALA A 163 10.26 -1.53 2.01
N GLU A 164 10.83 -2.66 1.61
CA GLU A 164 11.47 -2.83 0.29
C GLU A 164 10.42 -3.12 -0.79
N MET A 165 9.47 -2.21 -0.94
CA MET A 165 8.42 -2.31 -1.95
C MET A 165 8.94 -1.79 -3.30
N ALA A 166 8.50 -2.41 -4.40
CA ALA A 166 8.76 -1.90 -5.73
C ALA A 166 8.10 -0.51 -5.91
N ALA A 167 8.81 0.43 -6.53
CA ALA A 167 8.34 1.82 -6.65
C ALA A 167 7.00 1.97 -7.40
N ASP A 168 6.70 1.03 -8.30
CA ASP A 168 5.49 0.96 -9.11
C ASP A 168 4.36 0.13 -8.44
N GLY A 169 4.58 -0.33 -7.22
CA GLY A 169 3.66 -1.21 -6.50
C GLY A 169 3.59 -2.63 -7.05
N GLY A 170 4.61 -3.08 -7.79
CA GLY A 170 4.74 -4.45 -8.28
C GLY A 170 4.19 -4.68 -9.69
N ILE A 171 3.91 -3.61 -10.46
CA ILE A 171 3.45 -3.74 -11.86
C ILE A 171 4.48 -4.51 -12.69
N VAL A 172 5.75 -4.10 -12.68
CA VAL A 172 6.81 -4.73 -13.48
C VAL A 172 7.10 -6.14 -12.99
N GLU A 173 7.22 -6.34 -11.68
CA GLU A 173 7.50 -7.66 -11.09
C GLU A 173 6.40 -8.68 -11.39
N SER A 174 5.14 -8.23 -11.39
CA SER A 174 3.99 -9.07 -11.76
C SER A 174 3.96 -9.47 -13.24
N GLY A 175 4.84 -8.93 -14.10
CA GLY A 175 4.76 -9.16 -15.54
C GLY A 175 3.49 -8.61 -16.20
N GLY A 176 2.86 -7.59 -15.58
CA GLY A 176 1.63 -6.94 -16.06
C GLY A 176 0.33 -7.54 -15.55
N TRP A 177 0.38 -8.52 -14.63
CA TRP A 177 -0.82 -9.06 -13.96
C TRP A 177 -1.41 -8.07 -12.95
N ASN A 178 -0.57 -7.32 -12.24
CA ASN A 178 -0.97 -6.16 -11.47
C ASN A 178 -0.98 -4.94 -12.40
N THR A 179 -2.16 -4.34 -12.58
CA THR A 179 -2.34 -3.09 -13.34
C THR A 179 -2.78 -1.92 -12.47
N ALA A 180 -3.04 -2.16 -11.19
CA ALA A 180 -3.37 -1.15 -10.19
C ALA A 180 -2.12 -0.37 -9.74
N GLY A 181 -1.09 -1.07 -9.28
CA GLY A 181 0.19 -0.50 -8.87
C GLY A 181 0.13 0.47 -7.68
N ALA A 182 1.20 1.25 -7.53
CA ALA A 182 1.37 2.20 -6.43
C ALA A 182 0.24 3.24 -6.35
N LYS A 183 -0.40 3.57 -7.48
CA LYS A 183 -1.58 4.45 -7.53
C LYS A 183 -2.73 3.95 -6.66
N TYR A 184 -2.84 2.64 -6.48
CA TYR A 184 -3.88 2.02 -5.65
C TYR A 184 -3.30 1.29 -4.44
N GLY A 185 -2.07 1.62 -4.04
CA GLY A 185 -1.50 1.12 -2.79
C GLY A 185 -1.12 -0.37 -2.79
N THR A 186 -0.78 -0.94 -3.94
CA THR A 186 -0.43 -2.37 -4.06
C THR A 186 1.03 -2.69 -3.76
N GLY A 187 1.33 -3.97 -3.56
CA GLY A 187 2.70 -4.47 -3.46
C GLY A 187 3.33 -4.31 -2.07
N TYR A 188 2.50 -4.22 -1.02
CA TYR A 188 2.99 -4.22 0.35
C TYR A 188 3.78 -5.48 0.65
N CYS A 189 4.89 -5.31 1.35
CA CYS A 189 5.66 -6.40 1.92
C CYS A 189 6.29 -5.94 3.23
N ALA A 190 6.46 -6.87 4.16
CA ALA A 190 7.12 -6.60 5.43
C ALA A 190 7.84 -7.87 5.91
N ALA A 191 8.72 -7.72 6.90
CA ALA A 191 9.49 -8.84 7.46
C ALA A 191 8.61 -9.93 8.08
N GLN A 192 7.35 -9.60 8.37
CA GLN A 192 6.35 -10.49 8.95
C GLN A 192 5.75 -11.47 7.94
N CYS A 193 5.92 -11.24 6.63
CA CYS A 193 5.31 -12.04 5.57
C CYS A 193 3.80 -12.23 5.80
N GLU A 194 3.07 -11.11 5.88
CA GLU A 194 1.61 -11.09 6.02
C GLU A 194 0.96 -11.92 4.89
N THR A 195 -0.04 -12.73 5.24
CA THR A 195 -0.80 -13.62 4.34
C THR A 195 -2.21 -13.11 4.14
#